data_AF-A0A1W2H9C1-F1
#
_entry.id   AF-A0A1W2H9C1-F1
#
_cell.length_a   1.000
_cell.length_b   1.000
_cell.length_c   1.000
_cell.angle_alpha   90.00
_cell.angle_beta   90.00
_cell.angle_gamma   90.00
#
_symmetry.space_group_name_H-M   'P 1'
#
loop_
_entity.id
_entity.type
_entity.pdbx_description
1 polymer ?
#
loop_
_entity_poly.entity_id
_entity_poly.type
_entity_poly.pdbx_seq_one_letter_code
_entity_poly.pdbx_strand_id
1 'polypeptide(L)'
;MRAYIFIIIGIVSLICLSCSSREEREIKSLMTAVFQKELDAGRKIIVFEDALMDWTISGQDTCTGEAILNLERNFPNHFGSVDIRDIFSKDDAELICSDGRKPFRFRTEMFPEGVHLSSDKDRYDSILDAYYNHLSEPEIVDLDIALRKYKEYKTISKPVFLQGYRYAFLYIEGGGDISVYKKINGNWELFLMVTFRLK
;
A
#
# COMPACT_ATOMS: atom_id res chain seq x y z
N MET A 1 -9.17 -51.40 10.12
CA MET A 1 -9.60 -50.09 10.67
C MET A 1 -8.52 -49.02 10.78
N ARG A 2 -7.22 -49.32 10.72
CA ARG A 2 -6.16 -48.28 10.81
C ARG A 2 -5.87 -47.52 9.50
N ALA A 3 -6.09 -48.13 8.32
CA ALA A 3 -5.77 -47.50 7.03
C ALA A 3 -6.72 -46.35 6.62
N TYR A 4 -8.00 -46.41 7.00
CA TYR A 4 -8.98 -45.39 6.64
C TYR A 4 -8.79 -44.06 7.39
N ILE A 5 -8.21 -44.11 8.60
CA ILE A 5 -7.93 -42.91 9.40
C ILE A 5 -6.79 -42.08 8.77
N PHE A 6 -5.76 -42.74 8.20
CA PHE A 6 -4.66 -42.04 7.52
C PHE A 6 -5.09 -41.39 6.20
N ILE A 7 -6.02 -41.99 5.47
CA ILE A 7 -6.54 -41.42 4.21
C ILE A 7 -7.42 -40.19 4.48
N ILE A 8 -8.25 -40.22 5.52
CA ILE A 8 -9.10 -39.08 5.89
C ILE A 8 -8.25 -37.90 6.38
N ILE A 9 -7.20 -38.16 7.18
CA ILE A 9 -6.27 -37.10 7.63
C ILE A 9 -5.48 -36.52 6.45
N GLY A 10 -5.07 -37.35 5.48
CA GLY A 10 -4.38 -36.90 4.27
C GLY A 10 -5.25 -36.07 3.31
N ILE A 11 -6.55 -36.36 3.22
CA ILE A 11 -7.49 -35.59 2.38
C ILE A 11 -7.90 -34.28 3.07
N VAL A 12 -8.07 -34.28 4.40
CA VAL A 12 -8.39 -33.06 5.16
C VAL A 12 -7.20 -32.09 5.21
N SER A 13 -5.95 -32.58 5.22
CA SER A 13 -4.77 -31.71 5.13
C SER A 13 -4.56 -31.11 3.74
N LEU A 14 -5.01 -31.76 2.67
CA LEU A 14 -4.94 -31.24 1.30
C LEU A 14 -5.99 -30.17 0.97
N ILE A 15 -7.11 -30.12 1.70
CA ILE A 15 -8.18 -29.12 1.47
C ILE A 15 -7.90 -27.81 2.24
N CYS A 16 -7.07 -27.83 3.29
CA CYS A 16 -6.70 -26.62 4.05
C CYS A 16 -5.59 -25.77 3.41
N LEU A 17 -5.01 -26.19 2.27
CA LEU A 17 -3.84 -25.54 1.65
C LEU A 17 -4.15 -24.57 0.49
N SER A 18 -5.42 -24.27 0.17
CA SER A 18 -5.72 -23.36 -0.96
C SER A 18 -6.86 -22.35 -0.79
N CYS A 19 -7.43 -22.19 0.40
CA CYS A 19 -8.36 -21.09 0.66
C CYS A 19 -7.61 -19.86 1.18
N SER A 20 -6.88 -19.17 0.30
CA SER A 20 -6.52 -17.77 0.57
C SER A 20 -7.80 -16.98 0.89
N SER A 21 -7.77 -16.16 1.93
CA SER A 21 -8.97 -15.40 2.33
C SER A 21 -9.43 -14.49 1.18
N ARG A 22 -10.71 -14.06 1.19
CA ARG A 22 -11.18 -13.06 0.22
C ARG A 22 -10.28 -11.82 0.27
N GLU A 23 -9.96 -11.35 1.46
CA GLU A 23 -9.11 -10.18 1.69
C GLU A 23 -7.72 -10.37 1.05
N GLU A 24 -7.07 -11.51 1.25
CA GLU A 24 -5.76 -11.80 0.65
C GLU A 24 -5.78 -11.78 -0.88
N ARG A 25 -6.81 -12.37 -1.50
CA ARG A 25 -6.97 -12.34 -2.97
C ARG A 25 -7.19 -10.92 -3.49
N GLU A 26 -7.94 -10.13 -2.74
CA GLU A 26 -8.24 -8.75 -3.09
C GLU A 26 -7.01 -7.85 -2.92
N ILE A 27 -6.21 -8.07 -1.87
CA ILE A 27 -4.92 -7.41 -1.69
C ILE A 27 -4.00 -7.76 -2.85
N LYS A 28 -3.87 -9.05 -3.22
CA LYS A 28 -3.03 -9.45 -4.35
C LYS A 28 -3.44 -8.78 -5.66
N SER A 29 -4.74 -8.79 -5.96
CA SER A 29 -5.28 -8.14 -7.15
C SER A 29 -5.00 -6.63 -7.12
N LEU A 30 -5.17 -5.99 -5.96
CA LEU A 30 -4.91 -4.56 -5.78
C LEU A 30 -3.41 -4.24 -5.95
N MET A 31 -2.52 -4.95 -5.28
CA MET A 31 -1.06 -4.75 -5.38
C MET A 31 -0.57 -4.98 -6.81
N THR A 32 -1.19 -5.90 -7.55
CA THR A 32 -0.92 -6.08 -8.97
C THR A 32 -1.21 -4.78 -9.73
N ALA A 33 -2.40 -4.20 -9.55
CA ALA A 33 -2.77 -2.94 -10.19
C ALA A 33 -1.89 -1.75 -9.76
N VAL A 34 -1.53 -1.67 -8.47
CA VAL A 34 -0.67 -0.61 -7.91
C VAL A 34 0.70 -0.61 -8.58
N PHE A 35 1.32 -1.79 -8.73
CA PHE A 35 2.72 -1.90 -9.16
C PHE A 35 2.91 -2.22 -10.65
N GLN A 36 1.84 -2.57 -11.39
CA GLN A 36 1.92 -3.03 -12.77
C GLN A 36 2.77 -2.09 -13.65
N LYS A 37 2.51 -0.78 -13.61
CA LYS A 37 3.22 0.20 -14.44
C LYS A 37 4.72 0.27 -14.15
N GLU A 38 5.11 0.12 -12.88
CA GLU A 38 6.52 0.15 -12.48
C GLU A 38 7.22 -1.15 -12.87
N LEU A 39 6.53 -2.30 -12.74
CA LEU A 39 7.01 -3.60 -13.17
C LEU A 39 7.17 -3.69 -14.70
N ASP A 40 6.20 -3.19 -15.46
CA ASP A 40 6.24 -3.12 -16.93
C ASP A 40 7.41 -2.26 -17.42
N ALA A 41 7.78 -1.24 -16.64
CA ALA A 41 8.95 -0.40 -16.89
C ALA A 41 10.28 -1.04 -16.43
N GLY A 42 10.26 -2.28 -15.95
CA GLY A 42 11.44 -3.02 -15.48
C GLY A 42 12.04 -2.49 -14.18
N ARG A 43 11.28 -1.74 -13.38
CA ARG A 43 11.77 -1.17 -12.12
C ARG A 43 11.86 -2.24 -11.03
N LYS A 44 12.84 -2.08 -10.15
CA LYS A 44 12.94 -2.89 -8.93
C LYS A 44 12.07 -2.24 -7.87
N ILE A 45 11.10 -2.98 -7.36
CA ILE A 45 10.15 -2.48 -6.37
C ILE A 45 10.45 -3.17 -5.04
N ILE A 46 10.73 -2.38 -4.02
CA ILE A 46 10.93 -2.86 -2.65
C ILE A 46 9.78 -2.33 -1.80
N VAL A 47 9.07 -3.22 -1.10
CA VAL A 47 7.98 -2.88 -0.19
C VAL A 47 8.31 -3.44 1.19
N PHE A 48 7.97 -2.73 2.26
CA PHE A 48 8.16 -3.28 3.61
C PHE A 48 7.03 -4.20 4.03
N GLU A 49 7.40 -5.23 4.80
CA GLU A 49 6.46 -6.23 5.34
C GLU A 49 5.43 -5.61 6.28
N ASP A 50 5.84 -4.66 7.12
CA ASP A 50 4.94 -4.03 8.07
C ASP A 50 4.27 -2.80 7.44
N ALA A 51 2.94 -2.75 7.55
CA ALA A 51 2.14 -1.65 7.05
C ALA A 51 2.41 -0.36 7.84
N LEU A 52 2.43 0.76 7.12
CA LEU A 52 2.54 2.09 7.73
C LEU A 52 1.29 2.39 8.55
N MET A 53 1.46 2.77 9.82
CA MET A 53 0.35 3.04 10.75
C MET A 53 0.19 4.52 11.10
N ASP A 54 1.27 5.28 11.03
CA ASP A 54 1.38 6.68 11.43
C ASP A 54 1.25 7.64 10.25
N TRP A 55 0.79 7.16 9.08
CA TRP A 55 0.50 8.03 7.94
C TRP A 55 -0.53 9.09 8.32
N THR A 56 -0.31 10.32 7.89
CA THR A 56 -1.20 11.46 8.12
C THR A 56 -1.70 12.04 6.80
N ILE A 57 -2.80 12.79 6.89
CA ILE A 57 -3.28 13.61 5.79
C ILE A 57 -2.50 14.92 5.88
N SER A 58 -1.87 15.35 4.79
CA SER A 58 -1.09 16.60 4.80
C SER A 58 -1.93 17.78 5.29
N GLY A 59 -1.40 18.55 6.23
CA GLY A 59 -2.10 19.66 6.90
C GLY A 59 -3.03 19.24 8.04
N GLN A 60 -3.00 17.96 8.46
CA GLN A 60 -3.78 17.44 9.59
C GLN A 60 -2.90 16.58 10.50
N ASP A 61 -2.93 16.86 11.80
CA ASP A 61 -2.17 16.10 12.80
C ASP A 61 -2.78 14.71 13.06
N THR A 62 -4.05 14.50 12.71
CA THR A 62 -4.77 13.23 12.92
C THR A 62 -5.59 12.85 11.69
N CYS A 63 -5.78 11.55 11.46
CA CYS A 63 -6.75 11.07 10.47
C CYS A 63 -8.12 11.06 11.13
N THR A 64 -9.06 11.78 10.53
CA THR A 64 -10.47 11.76 10.88
C THR A 64 -11.30 11.54 9.62
N GLY A 65 -12.51 11.01 9.76
CA GLY A 65 -13.40 10.89 8.61
C GLY A 65 -13.66 12.23 7.92
N GLU A 66 -13.75 13.32 8.69
CA GLU A 66 -13.89 14.66 8.14
C GLU A 66 -12.65 15.12 7.35
N ALA A 67 -11.44 14.82 7.82
CA ALA A 67 -10.21 15.13 7.09
C ALA A 67 -10.15 14.40 5.73
N ILE A 68 -10.57 13.13 5.68
CA ILE A 68 -10.70 12.37 4.43
C ILE A 68 -11.73 13.01 3.49
N LEU A 69 -12.93 13.32 3.99
CA LEU A 69 -14.01 13.94 3.20
C LEU A 69 -13.72 15.38 2.76
N ASN A 70 -12.68 16.00 3.31
CA ASN A 70 -12.25 17.37 2.97
C ASN A 70 -10.97 17.41 2.13
N LEU A 71 -10.42 16.26 1.72
CA LEU A 71 -9.17 16.23 0.96
C LEU A 71 -9.24 17.09 -0.32
N GLU A 72 -10.37 17.11 -1.02
CA GLU A 72 -10.55 17.97 -2.20
C GLU A 72 -10.43 19.45 -1.93
N ARG A 73 -11.01 19.93 -0.82
CA ARG A 73 -10.91 21.34 -0.44
C ARG A 73 -9.46 21.72 -0.17
N ASN A 74 -8.68 20.77 0.35
CA ASN A 74 -7.27 20.97 0.66
C ASN A 74 -6.38 20.81 -0.59
N PHE A 75 -6.84 20.07 -1.62
CA PHE A 75 -6.07 19.78 -2.84
C PHE A 75 -6.92 19.88 -4.14
N PRO A 76 -7.50 21.04 -4.46
CA PRO A 76 -8.57 21.22 -5.44
C PRO A 76 -8.22 20.92 -6.92
N ASN A 77 -6.98 20.54 -7.22
CA ASN A 77 -6.53 20.19 -8.58
C ASN A 77 -6.02 18.74 -8.70
N HIS A 78 -6.00 17.97 -7.62
CA HIS A 78 -5.48 16.60 -7.62
C HIS A 78 -6.56 15.54 -7.85
N PHE A 79 -7.83 15.92 -7.73
CA PHE A 79 -8.97 15.02 -7.73
C PHE A 79 -9.80 15.00 -9.02
N GLY A 80 -9.53 15.90 -9.96
CA GLY A 80 -10.46 16.17 -11.06
C GLY A 80 -11.77 16.81 -10.54
N SER A 81 -12.87 16.61 -11.25
CA SER A 81 -14.21 17.12 -10.91
C SER A 81 -15.04 16.15 -10.05
N VAL A 82 -14.40 15.20 -9.37
CA VAL A 82 -15.07 14.17 -8.58
C VAL A 82 -15.05 14.62 -7.13
N ASP A 83 -16.22 14.68 -6.46
CA ASP A 83 -16.32 14.93 -5.02
C ASP A 83 -16.18 13.63 -4.22
N ILE A 84 -15.22 13.55 -3.30
CA ILE A 84 -15.00 12.42 -2.39
C ILE A 84 -16.28 12.12 -1.61
N ARG A 85 -17.07 13.14 -1.29
CA ARG A 85 -18.35 13.00 -0.59
C ARG A 85 -19.42 12.33 -1.44
N ASP A 86 -19.27 12.34 -2.76
CA ASP A 86 -20.13 11.56 -3.68
C ASP A 86 -19.73 10.08 -3.71
N ILE A 87 -18.51 9.75 -3.26
CA ILE A 87 -18.00 8.38 -3.24
C ILE A 87 -18.18 7.75 -1.86
N PHE A 88 -17.79 8.47 -0.80
CA PHE A 88 -17.66 7.93 0.54
C PHE A 88 -18.60 8.63 1.52
N SER A 89 -19.27 7.79 2.31
CA SER A 89 -19.97 8.25 3.50
C SER A 89 -18.98 8.64 4.60
N LYS A 90 -19.48 9.32 5.65
CA LYS A 90 -18.68 9.57 6.85
C LYS A 90 -18.19 8.27 7.48
N ASP A 91 -19.02 7.22 7.49
CA ASP A 91 -18.65 5.92 8.07
C ASP A 91 -17.54 5.24 7.26
N ASP A 92 -17.58 5.32 5.92
CA ASP A 92 -16.49 4.85 5.06
C ASP A 92 -15.18 5.59 5.39
N ALA A 93 -15.27 6.91 5.58
CA ALA A 93 -14.12 7.75 5.86
C ALA A 93 -13.52 7.49 7.26
N GLU A 94 -14.36 7.27 8.28
CA GLU A 94 -13.88 6.85 9.60
C GLU A 94 -13.24 5.46 9.55
N LEU A 95 -13.82 4.54 8.77
CA LEU A 95 -13.26 3.20 8.58
C LEU A 95 -11.86 3.26 7.93
N ILE A 96 -11.64 4.16 6.97
CA ILE A 96 -10.30 4.39 6.39
C ILE A 96 -9.29 4.72 7.50
N CYS A 97 -9.63 5.64 8.40
CA CYS A 97 -8.73 6.03 9.48
C CYS A 97 -8.54 4.93 10.52
N SER A 98 -9.60 4.21 10.88
CA SER A 98 -9.54 3.18 11.93
C SER A 98 -8.84 1.90 11.44
N ASP A 99 -9.09 1.48 10.21
CA ASP A 99 -8.56 0.21 9.67
C ASP A 99 -7.24 0.40 8.92
N GLY A 100 -7.06 1.52 8.21
CA GLY A 100 -5.85 1.80 7.44
C GLY A 100 -4.62 2.03 8.32
N ARG A 101 -4.82 2.29 9.62
CA ARG A 101 -3.76 2.48 10.62
C ARG A 101 -3.57 1.28 11.55
N LYS A 102 -4.24 0.15 11.29
CA LYS A 102 -4.05 -1.08 12.07
C LYS A 102 -2.71 -1.73 11.74
N PRO A 103 -2.07 -2.38 12.72
CA PRO A 103 -0.95 -3.26 12.44
C PRO A 103 -1.35 -4.31 11.41
N PHE A 104 -0.56 -4.43 10.36
CA PHE A 104 -0.76 -5.43 9.32
C PHE A 104 0.59 -5.84 8.77
N ARG A 105 0.81 -7.15 8.66
CA ARG A 105 2.03 -7.69 8.06
C ARG A 105 1.68 -8.33 6.72
N PHE A 106 2.23 -7.74 5.68
CA PHE A 106 2.19 -8.23 4.32
C PHE A 106 2.96 -9.54 4.20
N ARG A 107 2.51 -10.39 3.26
CA ARG A 107 3.19 -11.63 2.90
C ARG A 107 3.47 -11.63 1.40
N THR A 108 4.51 -12.34 0.98
CA THR A 108 4.99 -12.35 -0.40
C THR A 108 3.90 -12.73 -1.40
N GLU A 109 3.00 -13.64 -1.04
CA GLU A 109 1.90 -14.11 -1.90
C GLU A 109 0.87 -13.01 -2.26
N MET A 110 0.84 -11.93 -1.47
CA MET A 110 -0.03 -10.76 -1.66
C MET A 110 0.50 -9.78 -2.72
N PHE A 111 1.64 -10.04 -3.33
CA PHE A 111 2.23 -9.17 -4.35
C PHE A 111 2.38 -9.89 -5.69
N PRO A 112 2.41 -9.13 -6.81
CA PRO A 112 2.82 -9.68 -8.09
C PRO A 112 4.31 -10.06 -8.07
N GLU A 113 4.70 -10.93 -9.02
CA GLU A 113 6.11 -11.24 -9.23
C GLU A 113 6.91 -9.96 -9.57
N GLY A 114 8.15 -9.89 -9.06
CA GLY A 114 9.04 -8.74 -9.25
C GLY A 114 9.00 -7.70 -8.11
N VAL A 115 8.02 -7.76 -7.21
CA VAL A 115 8.04 -6.99 -5.96
C VAL A 115 8.82 -7.74 -4.89
N HIS A 116 9.82 -7.08 -4.30
CA HIS A 116 10.58 -7.61 -3.18
C HIS A 116 10.02 -7.09 -1.86
N LEU A 117 9.53 -8.00 -1.02
CA LEU A 117 9.07 -7.68 0.32
C LEU A 117 10.26 -7.78 1.30
N SER A 118 10.47 -6.74 2.12
CA SER A 118 11.62 -6.61 3.02
C SER A 118 11.18 -6.34 4.46
N SER A 119 11.83 -6.98 5.43
CA SER A 119 11.65 -6.72 6.86
C SER A 119 12.49 -5.56 7.41
N ASP A 120 13.50 -5.13 6.67
CA ASP A 120 14.62 -4.34 7.23
C ASP A 120 14.40 -2.81 7.14
N LYS A 121 13.22 -2.29 7.50
CA LYS A 121 12.89 -0.86 7.34
C LYS A 121 13.93 0.06 8.00
N ASP A 122 14.28 -0.17 9.25
CA ASP A 122 15.21 0.67 10.01
C ASP A 122 16.58 0.82 9.34
N ARG A 123 17.05 -0.25 8.69
CA ARG A 123 18.30 -0.23 7.96
C ARG A 123 18.20 0.67 6.73
N TYR A 124 17.10 0.58 5.99
CA TYR A 124 16.85 1.41 4.81
C TYR A 124 16.70 2.89 5.21
N ASP A 125 15.95 3.18 6.27
CA ASP A 125 15.79 4.53 6.80
C ASP A 125 17.14 5.11 7.27
N SER A 126 17.96 4.33 7.97
CA SER A 126 19.31 4.77 8.41
C SER A 126 20.22 5.09 7.23
N ILE A 127 20.13 4.31 6.14
CA ILE A 127 20.89 4.55 4.91
C ILE A 127 20.40 5.83 4.23
N LEU A 128 19.09 6.06 4.16
CA LEU A 128 18.53 7.29 3.61
C LEU A 128 18.88 8.52 4.45
N ASP A 129 18.81 8.43 5.77
CA ASP A 129 19.18 9.54 6.66
C ASP A 129 20.65 9.92 6.48
N ALA A 130 21.55 8.93 6.48
CA ALA A 130 22.97 9.17 6.18
C ALA A 130 23.15 9.81 4.80
N TYR A 131 22.41 9.34 3.78
CA TYR A 131 22.44 9.92 2.46
C TYR A 131 22.01 11.41 2.43
N TYR A 132 20.88 11.75 3.06
CA TYR A 132 20.37 13.11 3.11
C TYR A 132 21.25 14.06 3.93
N ASN A 133 21.90 13.56 4.98
CA ASN A 133 22.80 14.34 5.82
C ASN A 133 24.16 14.65 5.14
N HIS A 134 24.57 13.85 4.17
CA HIS A 134 25.82 14.04 3.40
C HIS A 134 25.60 14.54 1.96
N LEU A 135 24.36 14.87 1.60
CA LEU A 135 23.99 15.44 0.32
C LEU A 135 24.69 16.81 0.18
N SER A 136 25.57 16.96 -0.82
CA SER A 136 26.40 18.14 -1.16
C SER A 136 27.89 18.06 -0.79
N GLU A 137 28.38 16.97 -0.19
CA GLU A 137 29.81 16.75 -0.01
C GLU A 137 30.46 16.27 -1.35
N PRO A 138 31.56 16.91 -1.80
CA PRO A 138 32.09 16.75 -3.17
C PRO A 138 32.71 15.37 -3.49
N GLU A 139 32.89 14.47 -2.51
CA GLU A 139 33.52 13.15 -2.69
C GLU A 139 32.50 11.98 -2.81
N ILE A 140 31.21 12.24 -3.01
CA ILE A 140 30.13 11.26 -2.75
C ILE A 140 29.33 10.86 -4.01
N VAL A 141 29.89 11.00 -5.22
CA VAL A 141 29.16 10.61 -6.46
C VAL A 141 28.88 9.11 -6.53
N ASP A 142 29.84 8.27 -6.12
CA ASP A 142 29.66 6.81 -6.13
C ASP A 142 28.69 6.31 -5.06
N LEU A 143 28.66 6.97 -3.90
CA LEU A 143 27.68 6.68 -2.86
C LEU A 143 26.27 7.13 -3.31
N ASP A 144 26.12 8.25 -4.02
CA ASP A 144 24.83 8.69 -4.58
C ASP A 144 24.27 7.65 -5.57
N ILE A 145 25.11 7.08 -6.44
CA ILE A 145 24.71 6.00 -7.36
C ILE A 145 24.38 4.70 -6.60
N ALA A 146 25.22 4.31 -5.64
CA ALA A 146 25.00 3.12 -4.82
C ALA A 146 23.74 3.24 -3.94
N LEU A 147 23.38 4.46 -3.54
CA LEU A 147 22.27 4.74 -2.65
C LEU A 147 20.95 5.07 -3.37
N ARG A 148 20.97 5.41 -4.67
CA ARG A 148 19.76 5.59 -5.50
C ARG A 148 18.80 4.42 -5.44
N LYS A 149 19.30 3.18 -5.35
CA LYS A 149 18.45 1.98 -5.21
C LYS A 149 17.61 1.96 -3.93
N TYR A 150 18.01 2.73 -2.92
CA TYR A 150 17.28 2.91 -1.68
C TYR A 150 16.32 4.11 -1.73
N LYS A 151 16.25 4.89 -2.83
CA LYS A 151 15.22 5.93 -3.00
C LYS A 151 13.88 5.38 -3.51
N GLU A 152 13.83 4.12 -3.90
CA GLU A 152 12.70 3.52 -4.60
C GLU A 152 11.90 2.52 -3.74
N TYR A 153 12.21 2.39 -2.44
CA TYR A 153 11.37 1.59 -1.56
C TYR A 153 10.07 2.31 -1.23
N LYS A 154 9.03 1.54 -0.92
CA LYS A 154 7.72 2.06 -0.54
C LYS A 154 7.26 1.45 0.78
N THR A 155 6.83 2.30 1.69
CA THR A 155 6.03 1.87 2.84
C THR A 155 4.56 2.10 2.48
N ILE A 156 3.71 1.10 2.65
CA ILE A 156 2.30 1.19 2.29
C ILE A 156 1.42 0.95 3.52
N SER A 157 0.28 1.63 3.61
CA SER A 157 -0.70 1.35 4.67
C SER A 157 -1.40 0.02 4.43
N LYS A 158 -2.14 -0.47 5.43
CA LYS A 158 -3.10 -1.54 5.22
C LYS A 158 -4.14 -1.07 4.18
N PRO A 159 -4.43 -1.85 3.11
CA PRO A 159 -5.54 -1.54 2.22
C PRO A 159 -6.87 -1.60 2.96
N VAL A 160 -7.72 -0.59 2.77
CA VAL A 160 -9.08 -0.57 3.36
C VAL A 160 -10.09 -0.77 2.24
N PHE A 161 -10.79 -1.91 2.26
CA PHE A 161 -11.84 -2.22 1.29
C PHE A 161 -13.18 -1.68 1.75
N LEU A 162 -13.81 -0.88 0.90
CA LEU A 162 -15.04 -0.14 1.21
C LEU A 162 -16.20 -0.64 0.34
N GLN A 163 -17.41 -0.43 0.83
CA GLN A 163 -18.66 -0.68 0.09
C GLN A 163 -18.70 -2.07 -0.58
N GLY A 164 -18.36 -3.12 0.19
CA GLY A 164 -18.39 -4.49 -0.30
C GLY A 164 -17.29 -4.84 -1.32
N TYR A 165 -16.10 -4.23 -1.20
CA TYR A 165 -14.96 -4.37 -2.14
C TYR A 165 -15.20 -3.71 -3.50
N ARG A 166 -16.02 -2.65 -3.52
CA ARG A 166 -16.19 -1.80 -4.70
C ARG A 166 -15.07 -0.77 -4.81
N TYR A 167 -14.56 -0.31 -3.67
CA TYR A 167 -13.45 0.63 -3.57
C TYR A 167 -12.38 0.09 -2.63
N ALA A 168 -11.14 0.53 -2.85
CA ALA A 168 -10.03 0.29 -1.94
C ALA A 168 -9.29 1.61 -1.72
N PHE A 169 -8.99 1.91 -0.45
CA PHE A 169 -8.13 3.01 -0.06
C PHE A 169 -6.73 2.47 0.26
N LEU A 170 -5.70 3.17 -0.20
CA LEU A 170 -4.31 2.84 0.05
C LEU A 170 -3.47 4.12 0.20
N TYR A 171 -2.65 4.19 1.23
CA TYR A 171 -1.62 5.22 1.37
C TYR A 171 -0.25 4.64 1.01
N ILE A 172 0.55 5.40 0.26
CA ILE A 172 1.90 5.01 -0.17
C ILE A 172 2.89 6.12 0.19
N GLU A 173 3.80 5.83 1.12
CA GLU A 173 4.93 6.68 1.51
C GLU A 173 6.01 6.72 0.42
N GLY A 174 6.66 7.86 0.24
CA GLY A 174 7.61 8.12 -0.85
C GLY A 174 6.98 8.69 -2.13
N GLY A 175 5.65 8.70 -2.22
CA GLY A 175 4.88 9.52 -3.17
C GLY A 175 4.00 10.58 -2.49
N GLY A 176 3.80 10.46 -1.17
CA GLY A 176 2.82 11.28 -0.46
C GLY A 176 1.40 11.06 -1.00
N ASP A 177 1.14 9.86 -1.54
CA ASP A 177 -0.03 9.60 -2.37
C ASP A 177 -1.12 8.89 -1.57
N ILE A 178 -2.23 9.58 -1.32
CA ILE A 178 -3.49 8.90 -1.01
C ILE A 178 -4.07 8.40 -2.33
N SER A 179 -4.29 7.09 -2.44
CA SER A 179 -4.86 6.47 -3.64
C SER A 179 -6.17 5.77 -3.33
N VAL A 180 -7.17 6.03 -4.16
CA VAL A 180 -8.44 5.31 -4.17
C VAL A 180 -8.53 4.52 -5.46
N TYR A 181 -8.75 3.23 -5.33
CA TYR A 181 -8.97 2.31 -6.43
C TYR A 181 -10.44 1.93 -6.49
N LYS A 182 -10.95 1.77 -7.70
CA LYS A 182 -12.31 1.31 -7.97
C LYS A 182 -12.25 -0.03 -8.68
N LYS A 183 -13.13 -0.93 -8.30
CA LYS A 183 -13.26 -2.22 -8.97
C LYS A 183 -14.14 -2.10 -10.21
N ILE A 184 -13.57 -2.34 -11.38
CA ILE A 184 -14.22 -2.27 -12.69
C ILE A 184 -14.01 -3.61 -13.39
N ASN A 185 -15.11 -4.28 -13.76
CA ASN A 185 -15.08 -5.60 -14.40
C ASN A 185 -14.21 -6.65 -13.68
N GLY A 186 -14.13 -6.56 -12.35
CA GLY A 186 -13.32 -7.47 -11.51
C GLY A 186 -11.88 -7.04 -11.29
N ASN A 187 -11.39 -6.01 -11.99
CA ASN A 187 -10.04 -5.49 -11.87
C ASN A 187 -10.02 -4.19 -11.05
N TRP A 188 -8.91 -3.93 -10.36
CA TRP A 188 -8.70 -2.67 -9.66
C TRP A 188 -8.11 -1.65 -10.62
N GLU A 189 -8.74 -0.48 -10.69
CA GLU A 189 -8.26 0.66 -11.48
C GLU A 189 -8.08 1.85 -10.56
N LEU A 190 -6.97 2.59 -10.75
CA LEU A 190 -6.74 3.84 -10.01
C LEU A 190 -7.85 4.82 -10.37
N PHE A 191 -8.68 5.16 -9.39
CA PHE A 191 -9.80 6.06 -9.58
C PHE A 191 -9.43 7.49 -9.24
N LEU A 192 -8.63 7.67 -8.18
CA LEU A 192 -8.31 8.96 -7.62
C LEU A 192 -6.97 8.87 -6.88
N MET A 193 -6.15 9.91 -6.99
CA MET A 193 -4.83 9.97 -6.38
C MET A 193 -4.52 11.39 -5.91
N VAL A 194 -3.98 11.51 -4.70
CA VAL A 194 -3.69 12.80 -4.05
C VAL A 194 -2.24 12.83 -3.68
N THR A 195 -1.45 13.56 -4.45
CA THR A 195 -0.02 13.70 -4.18
C THR A 195 0.23 14.88 -3.26
N PHE A 196 0.63 14.61 -2.03
CA PHE A 196 1.14 15.62 -1.11
C PHE A 196 2.56 15.99 -1.49
N ARG A 197 2.73 17.00 -2.35
CA ARG A 197 4.05 17.64 -2.47
C ARG A 197 4.31 18.44 -1.20
N LEU A 198 5.17 17.92 -0.32
CA LEU A 198 5.85 18.76 0.67
C LEU A 198 6.54 19.89 -0.11
N LYS A 199 6.18 21.13 0.20
CA LYS A 199 6.89 22.31 -0.29
C LYS A 199 8.26 22.39 0.36
#